data_AF-A0A4Q4CU15-F1
#
_entry.id   AF-A0A4Q4CU15-F1
#
_cell.length_a   1.000
_cell.length_b   1.000
_cell.length_c   1.000
_cell.angle_alpha   90.00
_cell.angle_beta   90.00
_cell.angle_gamma   90.00
#
_symmetry.space_group_name_H-M   'P 1'
#
loop_
_entity.id
_entity.type
_entity.pdbx_description
1 polymer ?
#
loop_
_entity_poly.entity_id
_entity_poly.type
_entity_poly.pdbx_seq_one_letter_code
_entity_poly.pdbx_strand_id
1 'polypeptide(L)' 'EYESMGTGQEARGPQLFMVEENATTWTVRQVLDDPEGHRDWGISAEVDLTASDEAGEPVLHVTAVGPL' A
#
# COMPACT_ATOMS: atom_id res chain seq x y z
N GLU A 1 -1.00 -18.23 -10.76
CA GLU A 1 0.01 -18.85 -9.88
C GLU A 1 0.00 -18.09 -8.56
N TYR A 2 0.59 -18.63 -7.49
CA TYR A 2 0.45 -18.27 -6.05
C TYR A 2 -0.76 -18.91 -5.32
N GLU A 3 -0.50 -19.89 -4.46
CA GLU A 3 -1.53 -20.57 -3.62
C GLU A 3 -1.79 -19.86 -2.29
N SER A 4 -0.90 -18.94 -1.89
CA SER A 4 -0.96 -18.23 -0.61
C SER A 4 -0.29 -16.86 -0.71
N MET A 5 -0.67 -15.96 0.20
CA MET A 5 -0.04 -14.65 0.37
C MET A 5 0.35 -14.45 1.83
N GLY A 6 1.53 -13.88 2.07
CA GLY A 6 1.94 -13.44 3.39
C GLY A 6 1.05 -12.30 3.88
N THR A 7 0.45 -12.45 5.06
CA THR A 7 -0.36 -11.39 5.71
C THR A 7 0.12 -11.05 7.12
N GLY A 8 1.25 -11.64 7.53
CA GLY A 8 1.85 -11.46 8.85
C GLY A 8 2.53 -10.11 9.03
N GLN A 9 3.25 -9.94 10.14
CA GLN A 9 3.91 -8.68 10.48
C GLN A 9 4.93 -8.24 9.42
N GLU A 10 5.74 -9.18 8.91
CA GLU A 10 6.76 -8.89 7.89
C GLU A 10 6.15 -8.43 6.56
N ALA A 11 5.01 -9.01 6.18
CA ALA A 11 4.28 -8.64 4.97
C ALA A 11 3.75 -7.18 5.00
N ARG A 12 3.53 -6.64 6.21
CA ARG A 12 3.10 -5.25 6.46
C ARG A 12 4.24 -4.39 7.01
N GLY A 13 5.46 -4.90 6.96
CA GLY A 13 6.65 -4.23 7.46
C GLY A 13 7.12 -3.13 6.51
N PRO A 14 7.98 -2.22 6.99
CA PRO A 14 8.49 -1.09 6.20
C PRO A 14 9.28 -1.53 4.97
N GLN A 15 9.81 -2.76 4.93
CA GLN A 15 10.48 -3.29 3.75
C GLN A 15 9.56 -3.46 2.52
N LEU A 16 8.24 -3.54 2.71
CA LEU A 16 7.24 -3.75 1.65
C LEU A 16 6.24 -2.60 1.53
N PHE A 17 6.48 -1.51 2.25
CA PHE A 17 5.62 -0.34 2.24
C PHE A 17 6.43 0.91 1.90
N MET A 18 5.96 1.67 0.91
CA MET A 18 6.55 2.93 0.49
C MET A 18 5.52 4.04 0.60
N VAL A 19 5.96 5.22 1.01
CA VAL A 19 5.14 6.43 1.11
C VAL A 19 5.93 7.63 0.60
N GLU A 20 5.29 8.41 -0.26
CA GLU A 20 5.74 9.73 -0.69
C GLU A 20 4.78 10.77 -0.13
N GLU A 21 5.30 11.58 0.80
CA GLU A 21 4.52 12.59 1.50
C GLU A 21 4.49 13.91 0.71
N ASN A 22 3.30 14.46 0.52
CA ASN A 22 3.11 15.85 0.10
C ASN A 22 2.14 16.55 1.06
N ALA A 23 1.94 17.87 0.86
CA ALA A 23 1.18 18.71 1.78
C ALA A 23 -0.31 18.32 1.92
N THR A 24 -0.94 17.83 0.85
CA THR A 24 -2.38 17.54 0.82
C THR A 24 -2.70 16.09 0.48
N THR A 25 -1.75 15.37 -0.12
CA THR A 25 -1.97 14.02 -0.63
C THR A 25 -0.70 13.20 -0.48
N TRP A 26 -0.80 12.01 0.11
CA TRP A 26 0.31 11.06 0.14
C TRP A 26 0.10 10.00 -0.93
N THR A 27 1.16 9.64 -1.63
CA THR A 27 1.14 8.47 -2.52
C THR A 27 1.74 7.29 -1.77
N VAL A 28 1.03 6.17 -1.73
CA VAL A 28 1.48 4.97 -1.00
C VAL A 28 1.49 3.74 -1.91
N ARG A 29 2.44 2.84 -1.64
CA ARG A 29 2.53 1.53 -2.28
C ARG A 29 2.73 0.46 -1.21
N GLN A 30 1.86 -0.54 -1.21
CA GLN A 30 2.06 -1.78 -0.47
C GLN A 30 2.39 -2.89 -1.46
N VAL A 31 3.59 -3.44 -1.36
CA VAL A 31 4.00 -4.64 -2.11
C VAL A 31 3.39 -5.87 -1.44
N LEU A 32 2.86 -6.79 -2.25
CA LEU A 32 2.31 -8.06 -1.76
C LEU A 32 3.46 -9.05 -1.55
N ASP A 33 3.47 -9.70 -0.38
CA ASP A 33 4.47 -10.69 -0.03
C ASP A 33 4.03 -12.06 -0.57
N ASP A 34 4.55 -12.41 -1.73
CA ASP A 34 4.37 -13.74 -2.31
C ASP A 34 5.36 -14.74 -1.67
N PRO A 35 4.99 -16.03 -1.58
CA PRO A 35 5.82 -17.05 -0.94
C PRO A 35 7.13 -17.33 -1.67
N GLU A 36 7.24 -16.97 -2.95
CA GLU A 36 8.43 -17.14 -3.76
C GLU A 36 9.40 -15.93 -3.62
N GLY A 37 8.94 -14.85 -2.97
CA GLY A 37 9.72 -13.65 -2.66
C GLY A 37 9.96 -12.74 -3.87
N HIS A 38 9.19 -12.88 -4.95
CA HIS A 38 9.34 -12.09 -6.16
C HIS A 38 8.96 -10.61 -5.96
N ARG A 39 7.96 -10.34 -5.11
CA ARG A 39 7.57 -9.00 -4.62
C ARG A 39 7.31 -8.00 -5.74
N ASP A 40 6.78 -8.52 -6.83
CA ASP A 40 6.53 -7.85 -8.10
C ASP A 40 5.08 -7.41 -8.26
N TRP A 41 4.19 -7.69 -7.30
CA TRP A 41 2.80 -7.23 -7.25
C TRP A 41 2.55 -6.27 -6.08
N GLY A 42 1.54 -5.42 -6.19
CA GLY A 42 1.19 -4.50 -5.12
C GLY A 42 -0.09 -3.68 -5.34
N ILE A 43 -0.42 -2.90 -4.33
CA ILE A 43 -1.53 -1.95 -4.29
C ILE A 43 -0.94 -0.54 -4.22
N SER A 44 -1.27 0.30 -5.20
CA SER A 44 -0.99 1.74 -5.18
C SER A 44 -2.24 2.48 -4.76
N ALA A 45 -2.09 3.47 -3.88
CA ALA A 45 -3.19 4.31 -3.44
C ALA A 45 -2.72 5.74 -3.16
N GLU A 46 -3.68 6.65 -3.12
CA GLU A 46 -3.51 8.02 -2.64
C GLU A 46 -4.27 8.18 -1.33
N VAL A 47 -3.64 8.84 -0.35
CA VAL A 47 -4.28 9.25 0.91
C VAL A 47 -4.60 10.74 0.80
N ASP A 48 -5.88 11.08 0.88
CA ASP A 48 -6.34 12.48 0.87
C ASP A 48 -6.29 13.02 2.31
N LEU A 49 -5.35 13.90 2.61
CA LEU A 49 -5.15 14.40 3.96
C LEU A 49 -6.27 15.35 4.41
N THR A 50 -6.81 16.16 3.50
CA THR A 50 -7.91 17.08 3.83
C THR A 50 -9.17 16.29 4.16
N ALA A 51 -9.52 15.30 3.33
CA ALA A 51 -10.66 14.43 3.62
C ALA A 51 -10.43 13.58 4.87
N SER A 52 -9.20 13.15 5.12
CA SER A 52 -8.85 12.39 6.33
C SER A 52 -9.02 13.24 7.61
N ASP A 53 -8.60 14.51 7.58
CA ASP A 53 -8.78 15.44 8.69
C ASP A 53 -10.27 15.68 9.00
N GLU A 54 -11.11 15.81 7.97
CA GLU A 54 -12.56 15.97 8.13
C GLU A 54 -13.24 14.69 8.66
N ALA A 55 -12.81 13.51 8.21
CA ALA A 55 -13.39 12.24 8.59
C ALA A 55 -12.90 11.73 9.96
N GLY A 56 -11.72 12.16 10.42
CA GLY A 56 -11.05 11.63 11.61
C GLY A 56 -10.46 10.24 11.42
N GLU A 57 -10.41 9.73 10.19
CA GLU A 57 -9.82 8.46 9.79
C GLU A 57 -9.17 8.58 8.40
N PRO A 58 -8.21 7.73 8.03
CA PRO A 58 -7.58 7.77 6.72
C PRO A 58 -8.58 7.56 5.58
N VAL A 59 -8.64 8.52 4.66
CA VAL A 59 -9.40 8.42 3.41
C VAL A 59 -8.45 8.03 2.28
N LEU A 60 -8.59 6.79 1.79
CA LEU A 60 -7.75 6.23 0.73
C LEU A 60 -8.51 6.05 -0.59
N HIS A 61 -7.84 6.35 -1.69
CA HIS A 61 -8.27 6.00 -3.04
C HIS A 61 -7.27 5.03 -3.67
N VAL A 62 -7.70 3.80 -3.94
CA VAL A 62 -6.86 2.82 -4.65
C VAL A 62 -6.78 3.20 -6.12
N THR A 63 -5.57 3.45 -6.61
CA THR A 63 -5.29 3.88 -7.99
C THR A 63 -4.89 2.72 -8.88
N ALA A 64 -4.24 1.69 -8.32
CA ALA A 64 -3.89 0.48 -9.06
C ALA A 64 -3.73 -0.74 -8.15
N VAL A 65 -4.04 -1.92 -8.70
CA VAL A 65 -3.66 -3.22 -8.14
C VAL A 65 -3.06 -4.03 -9.28
N GLY A 66 -1.80 -4.44 -9.12
CA GLY A 66 -1.09 -5.08 -10.23
C GLY A 66 0.43 -5.08 -10.07
N PRO A 67 1.13 -5.53 -11.12
CA PRO A 67 2.59 -5.58 -11.12
C PRO A 67 3.23 -4.19 -10.90
N LEU A 68 4.46 -4.19 -10.37
CA LEU A 68 5.32 -3.00 -10.23
C LEU A 68 5.71 -2.40 -11.58
#